data_AF-A0A9Q0JK61-F1
#
_entry.id   AF-A0A9Q0JK61-F1
#
_cell.length_a   1.000
_cell.length_b   1.000
_cell.length_c   1.000
_cell.angle_alpha   90.00
_cell.angle_beta   90.00
_cell.angle_gamma   90.00
#
_symmetry.space_group_name_H-M   'P 1'
#
loop_
_entity.id
_entity.type
_entity.pdbx_description
1 polymer ?
#
loop_
_entity_poly.entity_id
_entity_poly.type
_entity_poly.pdbx_seq_one_letter_code
_entity_poly.pdbx_strand_id
1 'polypeptide(L)'
;MCCMVFDFTDPTKNLKEKEIKRQTLLELVDYVTSASGKFTETITQEVIKMVSANLFRPLTPQPRENKVLEAFDLEEEEALMDPAWPHLQIVYEFLLRFVASPETDAKLAKRYFDSEDPRDREA
;
A
#
# COMPACT_ATOMS: atom_id res chain seq x y z
N MET A 1 -0.59 6.39 12.53
CA MET A 1 0.57 6.82 11.72
C MET A 1 0.57 6.21 10.33
N CYS A 2 0.51 4.87 10.18
CA CYS A 2 0.62 4.20 8.88
C CYS A 2 -0.53 4.45 7.88
N CYS A 3 -1.70 4.90 8.34
CA CYS A 3 -2.82 5.30 7.48
C CYS A 3 -2.71 6.73 6.92
N MET A 4 -1.73 7.53 7.36
CA MET A 4 -1.54 8.88 6.82
C MET A 4 -0.88 8.81 5.45
N VAL A 5 -1.49 9.44 4.44
CA VAL A 5 -0.96 9.51 3.08
C VAL A 5 -0.09 10.76 2.98
N PHE A 6 1.12 10.59 2.42
CA PHE A 6 2.02 11.71 2.12
C PHE A 6 2.05 11.96 0.62
N ASP A 7 2.28 13.22 0.25
CA ASP A 7 2.62 13.58 -1.11
C ASP A 7 4.09 13.24 -1.37
N PHE A 8 4.34 12.33 -2.31
CA PHE A 8 5.69 11.93 -2.72
C PHE A 8 6.17 12.64 -3.98
N THR A 9 5.35 13.50 -4.60
CA THR A 9 5.78 14.30 -5.76
C THR A 9 6.82 15.35 -5.38
N ASP A 10 6.78 15.83 -4.13
CA ASP A 10 7.81 16.67 -3.53
C ASP A 10 8.65 15.84 -2.53
N PRO A 11 9.88 15.44 -2.89
CA PRO A 11 10.72 14.63 -2.02
C PRO A 11 11.20 15.39 -0.79
N THR A 12 11.16 16.73 -0.79
CA THR A 12 11.71 17.55 0.31
C THR A 12 10.71 17.80 1.45
N LYS A 13 9.41 17.59 1.19
CA LYS A 13 8.35 17.75 2.20
C LYS A 13 8.22 16.51 3.09
N ASN A 14 7.98 16.78 4.37
CA ASN A 14 7.67 15.76 5.39
C ASN A 14 8.72 14.64 5.50
N LEU A 15 9.99 14.94 5.23
CA LEU A 15 11.09 13.95 5.24
C LEU A 15 11.11 13.12 6.53
N LYS A 16 11.00 13.79 7.68
CA LYS A 16 11.02 13.15 9.00
C LYS A 16 9.81 12.26 9.21
N GLU A 17 8.61 12.73 8.88
CA GLU A 17 7.37 11.98 9.06
C GLU A 17 7.26 10.80 8.09
N LYS A 18 7.76 10.95 6.86
CA LYS A 18 7.91 9.87 5.89
C LYS A 18 8.82 8.79 6.45
N GLU A 19 10.00 9.15 6.97
CA GLU A 19 10.92 8.17 7.55
C GLU A 19 10.34 7.46 8.78
N ILE A 20 9.66 8.19 9.67
CA ILE A 20 8.95 7.59 10.81
C ILE A 20 7.90 6.58 10.31
N LYS A 21 7.08 6.96 9.32
CA LYS A 21 6.09 6.04 8.74
C LYS A 21 6.75 4.80 8.14
N ARG A 22 7.86 4.97 7.42
CA ARG A 22 8.62 3.85 6.83
C ARG A 22 9.10 2.87 7.90
N GLN A 23 9.70 3.38 8.98
CA GLN A 23 10.17 2.55 10.08
C GLN A 23 9.02 1.85 10.81
N THR A 24 7.91 2.55 11.09
CA THR A 24 6.73 1.91 11.72
C THR A 24 6.12 0.82 10.83
N LEU A 25 6.10 1.00 9.50
CA LEU A 25 5.63 -0.05 8.59
C LEU A 25 6.52 -1.30 8.64
N LEU A 26 7.85 -1.14 8.73
CA LEU A 26 8.77 -2.27 8.90
C LEU A 26 8.55 -3.00 10.22
N GLU A 27 8.37 -2.27 11.32
CA GLU A 27 8.05 -2.88 12.62
C GLU A 27 6.74 -3.68 12.58
N LEU A 28 5.75 -3.23 11.79
CA LEU A 28 4.52 -3.99 11.58
C LEU A 28 4.75 -5.27 10.78
N VAL A 29 5.64 -5.25 9.78
CA VAL A 29 6.05 -6.46 9.04
C VAL A 29 6.70 -7.46 10.00
N ASP A 30 7.61 -7.01 10.85
CA ASP A 30 8.28 -7.86 11.84
C ASP A 30 7.27 -8.43 12.85
N TYR A 31 6.32 -7.60 13.29
CA TYR A 31 5.25 -8.02 14.19
C TYR A 31 4.39 -9.15 13.59
N VAL A 32 3.89 -9.00 12.35
CA VAL A 32 3.05 -10.06 11.75
C VAL A 32 3.83 -11.32 11.42
N THR A 33 5.14 -11.19 11.17
CA THR A 33 6.03 -12.34 10.92
C THR A 33 6.33 -13.13 12.19
N SER A 34 6.43 -12.45 13.34
CA SER A 34 6.80 -13.06 14.62
C SER A 34 5.61 -13.37 15.53
N ALA A 35 4.40 -12.95 15.16
CA ALA A 35 3.18 -13.20 15.91
C ALA A 35 2.94 -14.71 16.09
N SER A 36 2.65 -15.11 17.32
CA SER A 36 2.40 -16.50 17.72
C SER A 36 0.97 -16.74 18.21
N GLY A 37 0.08 -15.77 18.01
CA GLY A 37 -1.32 -15.87 18.40
C GLY A 37 -2.24 -15.20 17.39
N LYS A 38 -3.46 -15.71 17.33
CA LYS A 38 -4.49 -15.27 16.37
C LYS A 38 -4.70 -13.77 16.41
N PHE A 39 -4.77 -13.17 15.23
CA PHE A 39 -5.16 -11.77 15.11
C PHE A 39 -6.64 -11.62 15.48
N THR A 40 -6.93 -10.67 16.35
CA THR A 40 -8.30 -10.34 16.72
C THR A 40 -9.01 -9.65 15.56
N GLU A 41 -10.34 -9.58 15.64
CA GLU A 41 -11.13 -8.85 14.64
C GLU A 41 -10.74 -7.37 14.57
N THR A 42 -10.50 -6.75 15.72
CA THR A 42 -10.05 -5.35 15.82
C THR A 42 -8.71 -5.14 15.12
N ILE A 43 -7.75 -6.05 15.30
CA ILE A 43 -6.46 -5.97 14.61
C ILE A 43 -6.66 -6.10 13.10
N THR A 44 -7.48 -7.05 12.68
CA THR A 44 -7.78 -7.30 11.27
C THR A 44 -8.40 -6.05 10.62
N GLN A 45 -9.37 -5.40 11.28
CA GLN A 45 -9.98 -4.15 10.81
C GLN A 45 -8.96 -3.02 10.63
N GLU A 46 -8.08 -2.81 11.60
CA GLU A 46 -7.05 -1.76 11.51
C GLU A 46 -6.01 -2.07 10.43
N VAL A 47 -5.66 -3.35 10.24
CA VAL A 47 -4.81 -3.80 9.13
C VAL A 47 -5.44 -3.47 7.77
N ILE A 48 -6.70 -3.84 7.57
CA ILE A 48 -7.41 -3.58 6.31
C ILE A 48 -7.50 -2.08 6.04
N LYS A 49 -7.83 -1.29 7.05
CA LYS A 49 -7.87 0.18 6.96
C LYS A 49 -6.50 0.75 6.56
N MET A 50 -5.42 0.26 7.17
CA MET A 50 -4.06 0.70 6.85
C MET A 50 -3.67 0.34 5.43
N VAL A 51 -3.89 -0.90 5.00
CA VAL A 51 -3.62 -1.36 3.63
C VAL A 51 -4.45 -0.55 2.63
N SER A 52 -5.74 -0.38 2.90
CA SER A 52 -6.66 0.34 2.02
C SER A 52 -6.25 1.80 1.81
N ALA A 53 -5.88 2.50 2.89
CA ALA A 53 -5.44 3.89 2.82
C ALA A 53 -4.15 4.08 2.00
N ASN A 54 -3.31 3.05 1.85
CA ASN A 54 -2.05 3.13 1.13
C ASN A 54 -2.17 2.63 -0.32
N LEU A 55 -2.91 1.54 -0.56
CA LEU A 55 -3.00 0.90 -1.87
C LEU A 55 -4.12 1.47 -2.75
N PHE A 56 -5.29 1.79 -2.17
CA PHE A 56 -6.42 2.35 -2.92
C PHE A 56 -6.34 3.88 -2.92
N ARG A 57 -5.36 4.41 -3.66
CA ARG A 57 -5.17 5.84 -3.87
C ARG A 57 -5.30 6.19 -5.35
N PRO A 58 -5.70 7.43 -5.69
CA PRO A 58 -5.60 7.91 -7.06
C PRO A 58 -4.15 7.77 -7.56
N LEU A 59 -3.97 7.24 -8.76
CA LEU A 59 -2.66 7.25 -9.41
C LEU A 59 -2.24 8.70 -9.61
N THR A 60 -1.04 9.05 -9.15
CA THR A 60 -0.48 10.38 -9.40
C THR A 60 -0.39 10.55 -10.92
N PRO A 61 -1.01 11.61 -11.49
CA PRO A 61 -0.90 11.83 -12.92
C PRO A 61 0.58 12.01 -13.26
N GLN A 62 1.16 11.02 -13.94
CA GLN A 62 2.48 11.14 -14.52
C GLN A 62 2.44 12.40 -15.40
N PRO A 63 3.38 13.33 -15.26
CA PRO A 63 3.48 14.43 -16.19
C PRO A 63 3.87 13.82 -17.54
N ARG A 64 2.87 13.47 -18.34
CA ARG A 64 3.04 13.21 -19.77
C ARG A 64 3.40 14.57 -20.36
N GLU A 65 4.67 14.91 -20.29
CA GLU A 65 5.21 15.95 -21.13
C GLU A 65 4.98 15.51 -22.57
N ASN A 66 4.00 16.13 -23.22
CA ASN A 66 3.78 16.06 -24.66
C ASN A 66 5.06 16.55 -25.36
N LYS A 67 6.03 15.67 -25.54
CA LYS A 67 6.99 15.74 -26.63
C LYS A 67 6.58 14.73 -27.68
N VAL A 68 5.69 15.22 -28.52
CA VAL A 68 5.45 14.71 -29.87
C VAL A 68 6.81 14.64 -30.59
N LEU A 69 7.15 13.42 -31.05
CA LEU A 69 8.28 13.06 -31.92
C LEU A 69 9.70 13.34 -31.38
N GLU A 70 10.42 12.29 -30.99
CA GLU A 70 11.58 11.77 -31.75
C GLU A 70 12.20 10.57 -31.00
N ALA A 71 12.52 9.53 -31.76
CA ALA A 71 13.21 8.30 -31.36
C ALA A 71 12.46 7.33 -30.42
N PHE A 72 12.10 6.18 -30.97
CA PHE A 72 11.90 4.95 -30.21
C PHE A 72 13.21 4.58 -29.51
N ASP A 73 13.43 5.09 -28.30
CA ASP A 73 14.41 4.51 -27.38
C ASP A 73 13.64 3.58 -26.43
N LEU A 74 13.83 2.27 -26.61
CA LEU A 74 13.23 1.23 -25.75
C LEU A 74 13.76 1.29 -24.30
N GLU A 75 14.68 2.22 -24.00
CA GLU A 75 15.20 2.52 -22.67
C GLU A 75 14.39 3.60 -21.92
N GLU A 76 13.56 4.42 -22.59
CA GLU A 76 12.68 5.41 -21.92
C GLU A 76 11.44 4.79 -21.27
N GLU A 77 11.21 3.48 -21.48
CA GLU A 77 10.26 2.69 -20.68
C GLU A 77 10.91 2.21 -19.36
N GLU A 78 11.88 2.94 -18.81
CA GLU A 78 12.09 2.93 -17.36
C GLU A 78 10.86 3.59 -16.73
N ALA A 79 9.79 2.81 -16.60
CA ALA A 79 8.52 3.24 -16.04
C ALA A 79 8.80 4.07 -14.79
N LEU A 80 8.56 5.39 -14.87
CA LEU A 80 8.73 6.35 -13.79
C LEU A 80 8.18 5.72 -12.50
N MET A 81 9.09 5.18 -11.69
CA MET A 81 8.73 4.39 -10.52
C MET A 81 7.90 5.27 -9.61
N ASP A 82 6.77 4.75 -9.13
CA ASP A 82 5.88 5.52 -8.27
C ASP A 82 6.70 6.17 -7.13
N PRO A 83 6.66 7.50 -6.95
CA PRO A 83 7.48 8.16 -5.94
C PRO A 83 7.22 7.64 -4.51
N ALA A 84 6.04 7.06 -4.26
CA ALA A 84 5.69 6.43 -2.99
C ALA A 84 6.17 4.96 -2.88
N TRP A 85 6.78 4.40 -3.92
CA TRP A 85 7.21 2.99 -4.00
C TRP A 85 7.98 2.48 -2.78
N PRO A 86 8.93 3.23 -2.19
CA PRO A 86 9.65 2.79 -1.00
C PRO A 86 8.73 2.47 0.20
N HIS A 87 7.55 3.10 0.28
CA HIS A 87 6.54 2.81 1.29
C HIS A 87 5.57 1.74 0.82
N LEU A 88 5.18 1.75 -0.46
CA LEU A 88 4.23 0.79 -1.02
C LEU A 88 4.77 -0.62 -1.04
N GLN A 89 6.05 -0.80 -1.35
CA GLN A 89 6.71 -2.09 -1.30
C GLN A 89 6.53 -2.73 0.09
N ILE A 90 6.70 -1.95 1.16
CA ILE A 90 6.53 -2.43 2.54
C ILE A 90 5.06 -2.76 2.83
N VAL A 91 4.11 -1.98 2.32
CA VAL A 91 2.67 -2.26 2.49
C VAL A 91 2.25 -3.55 1.77
N TYR A 92 2.76 -3.79 0.55
CA TYR A 92 2.54 -5.05 -0.17
C TYR A 92 3.16 -6.23 0.56
N GLU A 93 4.39 -6.05 1.03
CA GLU A 93 5.12 -7.04 1.81
C GLU A 93 4.37 -7.41 3.11
N PHE A 94 3.87 -6.39 3.81
CA PHE A 94 3.04 -6.54 4.99
C PHE A 94 1.74 -7.30 4.69
N LEU A 95 1.00 -6.91 3.65
CA LEU A 95 -0.25 -7.55 3.26
C LEU A 95 -0.02 -9.03 2.92
N LEU A 96 1.03 -9.32 2.14
CA LEU A 96 1.38 -10.69 1.77
C LEU A 96 1.65 -11.55 3.00
N ARG A 97 2.46 -11.07 3.94
CA ARG A 97 2.75 -11.81 5.18
C ARG A 97 1.54 -11.95 6.08
N PHE A 98 0.71 -10.91 6.19
CA PHE A 98 -0.51 -10.97 6.99
C PHE A 98 -1.48 -12.03 6.44
N VAL A 99 -1.73 -12.04 5.13
CA VAL A 99 -2.64 -13.02 4.50
C VAL A 99 -2.08 -14.44 4.54
N ALA A 100 -0.75 -14.61 4.43
CA ALA A 100 -0.11 -15.92 4.51
C ALA A 100 0.08 -16.44 5.94
N SER A 101 -0.13 -15.59 6.97
CA SER A 101 0.05 -15.99 8.36
C SER A 101 -1.01 -17.00 8.80
N PRO A 102 -0.62 -18.11 9.46
CA PRO A 102 -1.57 -19.07 10.03
C PRO A 102 -2.45 -18.46 11.14
N GLU A 103 -2.01 -17.33 11.70
CA GLU A 103 -2.73 -16.59 12.74
C GLU A 103 -3.88 -15.73 12.19
N THR A 104 -3.98 -15.60 10.86
CA THR A 104 -5.05 -14.85 10.19
C THR A 104 -6.25 -15.75 9.93
N ASP A 105 -7.42 -15.37 10.45
CA ASP A 105 -8.67 -16.09 10.17
C ASP A 105 -9.13 -15.83 8.73
N ALA A 106 -9.00 -16.83 7.86
CA ALA A 106 -9.42 -16.74 6.46
C ALA A 106 -10.92 -16.43 6.28
N LYS A 107 -11.80 -16.83 7.21
CA LYS A 107 -13.23 -16.51 7.13
C LYS A 107 -13.47 -15.03 7.42
N LEU A 108 -12.70 -14.47 8.35
CA LEU A 108 -12.78 -13.05 8.67
C LEU A 108 -12.18 -12.21 7.54
N ALA A 109 -10.99 -12.57 7.07
CA ALA A 109 -10.33 -11.88 5.96
C ALA A 109 -11.22 -11.83 4.72
N LYS A 110 -11.84 -12.96 4.35
CA LYS A 110 -12.76 -13.02 3.20
C LYS A 110 -13.90 -12.01 3.32
N ARG A 111 -14.52 -11.83 4.49
CA ARG A 111 -15.64 -10.87 4.66
C ARG A 111 -15.26 -9.43 4.36
N TYR A 112 -14.00 -9.05 4.60
CA TYR A 112 -13.52 -7.70 4.36
C TYR A 112 -12.97 -7.48 2.96
N PHE A 113 -12.52 -8.54 2.27
CA PHE A 113 -12.12 -8.46 0.86
C PHE A 113 -13.32 -8.67 -0.10
N ASP A 114 -14.32 -9.48 0.26
CA ASP A 114 -15.55 -9.72 -0.51
C ASP A 114 -16.66 -8.69 -0.20
N SER A 115 -16.39 -7.63 0.56
CA SER A 115 -17.35 -6.53 0.66
C SER A 115 -17.33 -5.70 -0.63
N GLU A 116 -17.67 -6.33 -1.76
CA GLU A 116 -18.26 -5.62 -2.88
C GLU A 116 -19.57 -5.04 -2.37
N ASP A 117 -19.63 -3.72 -2.37
CA ASP A 117 -20.87 -3.01 -2.15
C ASP A 117 -21.87 -3.45 -3.23
N PRO A 118 -23.08 -3.91 -2.88
CA PRO A 118 -24.10 -4.27 -3.87
C PRO A 118 -24.40 -3.14 -4.88
N ARG A 119 -24.02 -1.90 -4.59
CA ARG A 119 -24.16 -0.72 -5.44
C ARG A 119 -23.18 -0.68 -6.63
N ASP A 120 -22.04 -1.38 -6.57
CA ASP A 120 -21.07 -1.42 -7.67
C ASP A 120 -21.43 -2.42 -8.78
N ARG A 121 -22.50 -3.20 -8.58
CA ARG A 121 -23.03 -4.15 -9.57
C ARG A 121 -23.98 -3.54 -10.60
N GLU A 122 -24.43 -2.31 -10.37
CA GLU A 122 -25.42 -1.60 -11.22
C GLU A 122 -24.82 -0.40 -11.98
N ALA A 123 -23.50 -0.23 -11.99
CA ALA A 123 -22.81 0.81 -12.76
C ALA A 123 -22.22 0.28 -14.07
#